data_AF-A0A852UA08-F1
#
_entry.id   AF-A0A852UA08-F1
#
_cell.length_a   1.000
_cell.length_b   1.000
_cell.length_c   1.000
_cell.angle_alpha   90.00
_cell.angle_beta   90.00
_cell.angle_gamma   90.00
#
_symmetry.space_group_name_H-M   'P 1'
#
loop_
_entity.id
_entity.type
_entity.pdbx_description
1 polymer ?
#
loop_
_entity_poly.entity_id
_entity_poly.type
_entity_poly.pdbx_seq_one_letter_code
_entity_poly.pdbx_strand_id
1 'polypeptide(L)'
;MHLPGSEQTARRFALLNVLIGITGFTGPAVTGNRDGVVNIRTGKLFGVFGMNWAHASLHLGFGLLGLTRFARPPTRYMRLTAGLFGALTAAYAWMFRGRPGVHMMMGMAVNRPANLVHLTWAALGLLYGLRRTDRIGAGRAAAGRSLRDAAG
;
A
#
# COMPACT_ATOMS: atom_id res chain seq x y z
N MET A 1 17.07 -4.97 19.05
CA MET A 1 17.47 -3.71 18.38
C MET A 1 16.43 -3.32 17.34
N HIS A 2 15.54 -2.37 17.65
CA HIS A 2 14.60 -1.74 16.71
C HIS A 2 15.43 -1.04 15.63
N LEU A 3 15.24 -1.31 14.34
CA LEU A 3 15.91 -0.47 13.33
C LEU A 3 15.12 0.83 13.26
N PRO A 4 15.67 1.98 13.68
CA PRO A 4 15.01 3.27 13.51
C PRO A 4 14.80 3.46 12.01
N GLY A 5 13.54 3.36 11.55
CA GLY A 5 13.20 3.56 10.15
C GLY A 5 12.04 2.70 9.63
N SER A 6 11.97 1.40 9.93
CA SER A 6 10.92 0.55 9.32
C SER A 6 9.52 0.85 9.86
N GLU A 7 9.39 1.16 11.15
CA GLU A 7 8.15 1.64 11.75
C GLU A 7 7.77 3.02 11.19
N GLN A 8 8.74 3.92 11.04
CA GLN A 8 8.48 5.24 10.48
C GLN A 8 8.07 5.16 9.01
N THR A 9 8.68 4.28 8.22
CA THR A 9 8.30 4.03 6.82
C THR A 9 6.89 3.44 6.73
N ALA A 10 6.59 2.39 7.50
CA ALA A 10 5.24 1.81 7.53
C ALA A 10 4.18 2.83 7.93
N ARG A 11 4.48 3.67 8.94
CA ARG A 11 3.59 4.76 9.35
C ARG A 11 3.41 5.81 8.26
N ARG A 12 4.46 6.18 7.53
CA ARG A 12 4.37 7.10 6.37
C ARG A 12 3.50 6.51 5.26
N PHE A 13 3.65 5.22 4.96
CA PHE A 13 2.81 4.51 3.99
C PHE A 13 1.33 4.51 4.39
N ALA A 14 1.06 4.25 5.67
CA ALA A 14 -0.26 4.27 6.25
C ALA A 14 -0.88 5.68 6.18
N LEU A 15 -0.14 6.70 6.58
CA LEU A 15 -0.58 8.10 6.50
C LEU A 15 -0.86 8.54 5.06
N LEU A 16 -0.01 8.19 4.11
CA LEU A 16 -0.22 8.53 2.70
C LEU A 16 -1.49 7.86 2.16
N ASN A 17 -1.77 6.62 2.55
CA ASN A 17 -3.04 5.96 2.19
C ASN A 17 -4.26 6.67 2.80
N VAL A 18 -4.18 7.09 4.07
CA VAL A 18 -5.24 7.89 4.70
C VAL A 18 -5.46 9.21 3.93
N LEU A 19 -4.38 9.93 3.61
CA LEU A 19 -4.45 11.20 2.89
C LEU A 19 -5.05 11.01 1.49
N ILE A 20 -4.60 10.01 0.72
CA ILE A 20 -5.17 9.69 -0.59
C ILE A 20 -6.66 9.35 -0.46
N GLY A 21 -7.05 8.58 0.56
CA GLY A 21 -8.45 8.26 0.83
C GLY A 21 -9.30 9.52 1.09
N ILE A 22 -8.86 10.38 2.00
CA ILE A 22 -9.55 11.65 2.31
C ILE A 22 -9.65 12.54 1.07
N THR A 23 -8.55 12.72 0.34
CA THR A 23 -8.56 13.55 -0.87
C THR A 23 -9.41 12.92 -1.98
N GLY A 24 -9.44 11.59 -2.08
CA GLY A 24 -10.29 10.85 -3.02
C GLY A 24 -11.79 11.02 -2.77
N PHE A 25 -12.19 11.38 -1.54
CA PHE A 25 -13.56 11.82 -1.20
C PHE A 25 -13.80 13.30 -1.43
N THR A 26 -12.76 14.12 -1.56
CA THR A 26 -12.87 15.57 -1.69
C THR A 26 -13.27 15.92 -3.12
N GLY A 27 -14.53 16.30 -3.32
CA GLY A 27 -15.11 16.57 -4.64
C GLY A 27 -14.29 17.51 -5.52
N PRO A 28 -13.79 18.66 -5.01
CA PRO A 28 -12.96 19.58 -5.80
C PRO A 28 -11.62 18.98 -6.26
N ALA A 29 -11.12 17.94 -5.58
CA ALA A 29 -9.89 17.26 -5.97
C ALA A 29 -10.13 16.20 -7.06
N VAL A 30 -11.38 15.84 -7.37
CA VAL A 30 -11.73 14.79 -8.32
C VAL A 30 -12.54 15.37 -9.49
N THR A 31 -11.90 15.46 -10.65
CA THR A 31 -12.58 15.86 -11.88
C THR A 31 -13.63 14.81 -12.27
N GLY A 32 -14.80 15.25 -12.73
CA GLY A 32 -15.93 14.38 -13.06
C GLY A 32 -16.95 14.19 -11.93
N ASN A 33 -16.69 14.74 -10.73
CA ASN A 33 -17.67 14.79 -9.67
C ASN A 33 -18.68 15.93 -9.90
N ARG A 34 -19.96 15.61 -10.09
CA ARG A 34 -21.02 16.59 -10.34
C ARG A 34 -21.56 17.24 -9.06
N ASP A 35 -21.41 16.58 -7.92
CA ASP A 35 -21.96 17.06 -6.64
C ASP A 35 -21.05 18.10 -5.98
N GLY A 36 -19.85 18.33 -6.53
CA GLY A 36 -18.92 19.39 -6.15
C GLY A 36 -18.26 19.25 -4.76
N VAL A 37 -18.85 18.50 -3.83
CA VAL A 37 -18.45 18.44 -2.42
C VAL A 37 -17.86 17.09 -2.03
N VAL A 38 -18.60 16.00 -2.21
CA VAL A 38 -18.15 14.62 -1.92
C VAL A 38 -18.09 13.82 -3.21
N ASN A 39 -16.98 13.12 -3.43
CA ASN A 39 -16.82 12.27 -4.60
C ASN A 39 -17.51 10.91 -4.40
N ILE A 40 -18.70 10.76 -4.97
CA ILE A 40 -19.43 9.48 -5.01
C ILE A 40 -19.43 8.81 -6.38
N ARG A 41 -18.80 9.43 -7.40
CA ARG A 41 -18.82 8.96 -8.79
C ARG A 41 -17.42 8.63 -9.29
N THR A 42 -17.36 8.00 -10.47
CA THR A 42 -16.10 7.76 -11.17
C THR A 42 -15.57 9.04 -11.76
N GLY A 43 -14.30 9.33 -11.48
CA GLY A 43 -13.60 10.51 -11.98
C GLY A 43 -12.08 10.32 -11.96
N LYS A 44 -11.36 11.45 -11.96
CA LYS A 44 -9.91 11.46 -11.81
C LYS A 44 -9.46 12.38 -10.68
N LEU A 45 -8.78 11.81 -9.69
CA LEU A 45 -8.08 12.55 -8.65
C LEU A 45 -6.93 13.36 -9.27
N PHE A 46 -6.91 14.66 -8.99
CA PHE A 46 -6.01 15.65 -9.57
C PHE A 46 -6.01 15.68 -11.11
N GLY A 47 -7.10 15.23 -11.75
CA GLY A 47 -7.20 15.11 -13.20
C GLY A 47 -6.40 13.95 -13.81
N VAL A 48 -5.66 13.18 -13.00
CA VAL A 48 -4.70 12.17 -13.47
C VAL A 48 -5.11 10.75 -13.07
N PHE A 49 -5.41 10.50 -11.81
CA PHE A 49 -5.56 9.15 -11.27
C PHE A 49 -7.02 8.73 -11.23
N GLY A 50 -7.38 7.61 -11.87
CA GLY A 50 -8.74 7.06 -11.77
C GLY A 50 -9.14 6.90 -10.31
N MET A 51 -10.27 7.50 -9.92
CA MET A 51 -10.70 7.55 -8.53
C MET A 51 -12.22 7.60 -8.44
N ASN A 52 -12.76 6.89 -7.45
CA ASN A 52 -14.15 6.93 -7.04
C ASN A 52 -14.25 6.64 -5.55
N TRP A 53 -15.46 6.69 -4.98
CA TRP A 53 -15.65 6.45 -3.56
C TRP A 53 -15.11 5.10 -3.09
N ALA A 54 -15.31 4.02 -3.87
CA ALA A 54 -14.88 2.68 -3.48
C ALA A 54 -13.34 2.59 -3.41
N HIS A 55 -12.65 3.20 -4.38
CA HIS A 55 -11.19 3.28 -4.41
C HIS A 55 -10.66 4.14 -3.26
N ALA A 56 -11.30 5.28 -2.98
CA ALA A 56 -10.98 6.15 -1.85
C ALA A 56 -11.18 5.45 -0.49
N SER A 57 -12.28 4.70 -0.34
CA SER A 57 -12.56 3.87 0.84
C SER A 57 -11.47 2.84 1.07
N LEU A 58 -10.99 2.16 0.02
CA LEU A 58 -9.94 1.16 0.16
C LEU A 58 -8.64 1.80 0.68
N HIS A 59 -8.22 2.93 0.10
CA HIS A 59 -7.06 3.68 0.59
C HIS A 59 -7.24 4.12 2.04
N LEU A 60 -8.41 4.69 2.39
CA LEU A 60 -8.67 5.15 3.75
C LEU A 60 -8.63 3.99 4.75
N GLY A 61 -9.36 2.91 4.49
CA GLY A 61 -9.42 1.73 5.36
C GLY A 61 -8.06 1.05 5.51
N PHE A 62 -7.31 0.91 4.42
CA PHE A 62 -6.00 0.30 4.43
C PHE A 62 -4.93 1.18 5.11
N GLY A 63 -5.05 2.50 4.98
CA GLY A 63 -4.25 3.46 5.72
C GLY A 63 -4.51 3.40 7.22
N LEU A 64 -5.79 3.42 7.62
CA LEU A 64 -6.17 3.29 9.03
C LEU A 64 -5.70 1.96 9.63
N LEU A 65 -5.84 0.85 8.91
CA LEU A 65 -5.31 -0.45 9.33
C LEU A 65 -3.81 -0.37 9.64
N GLY A 66 -3.03 0.30 8.79
CA GLY A 66 -1.60 0.52 8.97
C GLY A 66 -1.21 1.36 10.19
N LEU A 67 -2.12 2.21 10.67
CA LEU A 67 -1.94 3.00 11.89
C LEU A 67 -2.32 2.24 13.16
N THR A 68 -3.04 1.12 13.05
CA THR A 68 -3.50 0.35 14.21
C THR A 68 -2.46 -0.64 14.75
N ARG A 69 -2.69 -1.17 15.96
CA ARG A 69 -1.85 -2.24 16.53
C ARG A 69 -1.87 -3.54 15.71
N PHE A 70 -2.91 -3.80 14.90
CA PHE A 70 -2.99 -4.99 14.04
C PHE A 70 -1.88 -5.05 12.98
N ALA A 71 -1.33 -3.88 12.62
CA ALA A 71 -0.21 -3.73 11.70
C ALA A 71 1.17 -4.02 12.34
N ARG A 72 1.23 -4.42 13.61
CA ARG A 72 2.47 -4.82 14.27
C ARG A 72 2.75 -6.32 14.06
N PRO A 73 3.98 -6.72 13.72
CA PRO A 73 5.15 -5.87 13.45
C PRO A 73 5.01 -5.10 12.13
N PRO A 74 5.62 -3.91 11.97
CA PRO A 74 5.49 -3.06 10.76
C PRO A 74 5.73 -3.77 9.42
N THR A 75 6.56 -4.82 9.42
CA THR A 75 6.81 -5.67 8.25
C THR A 75 5.55 -6.39 7.77
N ARG A 76 4.62 -6.75 8.66
CA ARG A 76 3.32 -7.34 8.31
C ARG A 76 2.53 -6.37 7.42
N TYR A 77 2.41 -5.11 7.83
CA TYR A 77 1.71 -4.10 7.04
C TYR A 77 2.37 -3.86 5.69
N MET A 78 3.71 -3.80 5.64
CA MET A 78 4.43 -3.63 4.38
C MET A 78 4.24 -4.83 3.42
N ARG A 79 4.21 -6.06 3.94
CA ARG A 79 3.89 -7.26 3.15
C ARG A 79 2.45 -7.28 2.65
N LEU A 80 1.50 -6.89 3.50
CA LEU A 80 0.09 -6.74 3.10
C LEU A 80 -0.04 -5.69 1.98
N THR A 81 0.67 -4.56 2.12
CA THR A 81 0.74 -3.51 1.10
C THR A 81 1.27 -4.08 -0.21
N ALA A 82 2.40 -4.80 -0.15
CA ALA A 82 3.01 -5.45 -1.32
C ALA A 82 2.04 -6.40 -2.01
N GLY A 83 1.40 -7.28 -1.24
CA GLY A 83 0.48 -8.29 -1.76
C GLY A 83 -0.76 -7.66 -2.39
N LEU A 84 -1.43 -6.75 -1.67
CA LEU A 84 -2.66 -6.12 -2.15
C LEU A 84 -2.41 -5.28 -3.41
N PHE A 85 -1.51 -4.31 -3.34
CA PHE A 85 -1.25 -3.42 -4.48
C PHE A 85 -0.61 -4.18 -5.64
N GLY A 86 0.23 -5.18 -5.37
CA GLY A 86 0.82 -6.04 -6.41
C GLY A 86 -0.23 -6.87 -7.14
N ALA A 87 -1.14 -7.51 -6.41
CA ALA A 87 -2.22 -8.29 -7.00
C ALA A 87 -3.18 -7.42 -7.82
N LEU A 88 -3.58 -6.26 -7.29
CA LEU A 88 -4.44 -5.32 -8.03
C LEU A 88 -3.73 -4.77 -9.28
N THR A 89 -2.43 -4.51 -9.18
CA THR A 89 -1.62 -4.05 -10.32
C THR A 89 -1.57 -5.09 -11.44
N ALA A 90 -1.35 -6.35 -11.07
CA ALA A 90 -1.32 -7.47 -12.01
C ALA A 90 -2.70 -7.70 -12.63
N ALA A 91 -3.77 -7.65 -11.84
CA ALA A 91 -5.15 -7.77 -12.32
C ALA A 91 -5.49 -6.67 -13.34
N TYR A 92 -5.14 -5.42 -13.05
CA TYR A 92 -5.32 -4.32 -14.00
C TYR A 92 -4.54 -4.56 -15.30
N ALA A 93 -3.27 -4.95 -15.19
CA ALA A 93 -2.40 -5.19 -16.34
C ALA A 93 -2.94 -6.33 -17.23
N TRP A 94 -3.53 -7.36 -16.62
CA TRP A 94 -4.19 -8.45 -17.33
C TRP A 94 -5.47 -8.00 -18.03
N MET A 95 -6.38 -7.32 -17.31
CA MET A 95 -7.72 -6.99 -17.80
C MET A 95 -7.75 -5.83 -18.82
N PHE A 96 -6.87 -4.84 -18.66
CA PHE A 96 -6.94 -3.57 -19.39
C PHE A 96 -5.68 -3.26 -20.21
N ARG A 97 -4.89 -4.30 -20.53
CA ARG A 97 -3.65 -4.17 -21.31
C ARG A 97 -3.86 -3.31 -22.56
N GLY A 98 -3.13 -2.20 -22.66
CA GLY A 98 -3.15 -1.31 -23.83
C GLY A 98 -4.39 -0.41 -23.96
N ARG A 99 -5.36 -0.47 -23.04
CA ARG A 99 -6.58 0.34 -23.11
C ARG A 99 -6.41 1.69 -22.40
N PRO A 100 -6.53 2.83 -23.10
CA PRO A 100 -6.52 4.14 -22.47
C PRO A 100 -7.82 4.37 -21.67
N GLY A 101 -7.81 5.38 -20.80
CA GLY A 101 -9.00 5.80 -20.04
C GLY A 101 -9.10 5.22 -18.62
N VAL A 102 -10.23 5.54 -17.97
CA VAL A 102 -10.59 5.05 -16.64
C VAL A 102 -11.45 3.81 -16.80
N HIS A 103 -11.10 2.74 -16.09
CA HIS A 103 -11.77 1.45 -16.13
C HIS A 103 -12.29 1.09 -14.74
N MET A 104 -13.34 0.28 -14.69
CA MET A 104 -13.88 -0.23 -13.44
C MET A 104 -13.29 -1.62 -13.17
N MET A 105 -12.64 -1.78 -12.02
CA MET A 105 -12.10 -3.06 -11.56
C MET A 105 -12.60 -3.31 -10.14
N MET A 106 -13.44 -4.33 -9.95
CA MET A 106 -14.05 -4.64 -8.64
C MET A 106 -14.73 -3.42 -7.99
N GLY A 107 -15.44 -2.62 -8.79
CA GLY A 107 -16.10 -1.40 -8.32
C GLY A 107 -15.17 -0.20 -8.10
N MET A 108 -13.86 -0.34 -8.29
CA MET A 108 -12.89 0.76 -8.18
C MET A 108 -12.60 1.37 -9.55
N ALA A 109 -12.61 2.70 -9.63
CA ALA A 109 -12.13 3.42 -10.80
C ALA A 109 -10.60 3.40 -10.82
N VAL A 110 -10.01 2.84 -11.88
CA VAL A 110 -8.56 2.68 -12.03
C VAL A 110 -8.12 3.04 -13.44
N ASN A 111 -6.90 3.54 -13.57
CA ASN A 111 -6.29 3.81 -14.88
C ASN A 111 -4.78 3.57 -14.82
N ARG A 112 -4.12 3.68 -15.97
CA ARG A 112 -2.69 3.36 -16.10
C ARG A 112 -1.80 4.18 -15.15
N PRO A 113 -1.95 5.52 -15.02
CA PRO A 113 -1.22 6.28 -14.01
C PRO A 113 -1.40 5.76 -12.58
N ALA A 114 -2.65 5.49 -12.15
CA ALA A 114 -2.90 4.95 -10.81
C ALA A 114 -2.23 3.59 -10.64
N ASN A 115 -2.28 2.74 -11.67
CA ASN A 115 -1.67 1.42 -11.64
C ASN A 115 -0.14 1.46 -11.51
N LEU A 116 0.52 2.45 -12.12
CA LEU A 116 1.97 2.63 -11.98
C LEU A 116 2.35 3.08 -10.55
N VAL A 117 1.52 3.93 -9.94
CA VAL A 117 1.69 4.30 -8.53
C VAL A 117 1.51 3.08 -7.63
N HIS A 118 0.48 2.26 -7.87
CA HIS A 118 0.26 1.01 -7.14
C HIS A 118 1.42 0.02 -7.28
N LEU A 119 1.96 -0.14 -8.50
CA LEU A 119 3.15 -0.96 -8.72
C LEU A 119 4.33 -0.47 -7.89
N THR A 120 4.57 0.84 -7.88
CA THR A 120 5.62 1.47 -7.07
C THR A 120 5.38 1.21 -5.58
N TRP A 121 4.13 1.36 -5.14
CA TRP A 121 3.71 1.09 -3.77
C TRP A 121 3.94 -0.37 -3.37
N ALA A 122 3.62 -1.30 -4.26
CA ALA A 122 3.83 -2.72 -4.08
C ALA A 122 5.33 -3.07 -3.99
N ALA A 123 6.13 -2.51 -4.89
CA ALA A 123 7.58 -2.72 -4.91
C ALA A 123 8.25 -2.21 -3.62
N LEU A 124 7.92 -1.00 -3.19
CA LEU A 124 8.42 -0.46 -1.93
C LEU A 124 7.91 -1.29 -0.73
N GLY A 125 6.62 -1.64 -0.73
CA GLY A 125 6.02 -2.56 0.24
C GLY A 125 6.83 -3.86 0.38
N LEU A 126 7.18 -4.47 -0.75
CA LEU A 126 7.94 -5.71 -0.79
C LEU A 126 9.38 -5.51 -0.29
N LEU A 127 10.07 -4.49 -0.79
CA LEU A 127 11.44 -4.15 -0.39
C LEU A 127 11.56 -3.95 1.12
N TYR A 128 10.62 -3.24 1.76
CA TYR A 128 10.63 -3.03 3.21
C TYR A 128 10.04 -4.21 4.00
N GLY A 129 9.08 -4.95 3.41
CA GLY A 129 8.46 -6.13 4.02
C GLY A 129 9.39 -7.34 4.07
N LEU A 130 10.32 -7.45 3.13
CA LEU A 130 11.37 -8.48 3.10
C LEU A 130 12.54 -8.16 4.02
N ARG A 131 12.74 -6.89 4.40
CA ARG A 131 13.77 -6.44 5.35
C ARG A 131 13.42 -6.82 6.82
N ARG A 132 13.23 -8.13 7.10
CA ARG A 132 13.56 -8.82 8.36
C ARG A 132 13.13 -10.29 8.33
N THR A 133 14.10 -11.14 8.04
CA THR A 133 14.18 -12.56 8.45
C THR A 133 15.62 -12.96 8.81
N ASP A 134 16.64 -12.23 8.33
CA ASP A 134 18.02 -12.73 8.36
C ASP A 134 18.75 -12.55 9.71
N ARG A 135 18.34 -11.58 10.54
CA ARG A 135 19.06 -11.29 11.80
C ARG A 135 18.65 -12.16 12.99
N ILE A 136 17.43 -12.72 12.99
CA ILE A 136 17.01 -13.65 14.05
C ILE A 136 17.63 -15.04 13.79
N GLY A 137 17.74 -15.45 12.52
CA GLY A 137 18.48 -16.66 12.13
C GLY A 137 19.97 -16.55 12.43
N ALA A 138 20.62 -15.45 12.03
CA ALA A 138 22.04 -15.22 12.32
C ALA A 138 22.32 -15.10 13.83
N GLY A 139 21.44 -14.44 14.60
CA GLY A 139 21.57 -14.32 16.05
C GLY A 139 21.36 -15.64 16.80
N ARG A 140 20.39 -16.46 16.38
CA ARG A 140 20.20 -17.82 16.93
C ARG A 140 21.33 -18.76 16.54
N ALA A 141 21.85 -18.66 15.32
CA ALA A 141 23.00 -19.44 14.87
C ALA A 141 24.30 -19.03 15.60
N ALA A 142 24.49 -17.74 15.89
CA ALA A 142 25.62 -17.25 16.67
C ALA A 142 25.51 -17.64 18.16
N ALA A 143 24.34 -17.49 18.77
CA ALA A 143 24.10 -17.92 20.15
C ALA A 143 24.22 -19.45 20.31
N GLY A 144 23.75 -20.22 19.33
CA GLY A 144 23.89 -21.67 19.30
C GLY A 144 25.32 -22.15 19.14
N ARG A 145 26.19 -21.39 18.45
CA ARG A 145 27.63 -21.67 18.38
C ARG A 145 28.34 -21.37 19.71
N SER A 146 28.08 -20.18 20.28
CA SER A 146 28.65 -19.79 21.58
C SER A 146 28.32 -20.78 22.71
N LEU A 147 27.10 -21.35 22.73
CA LEU A 147 26.73 -22.35 23.73
C LEU A 147 27.39 -23.71 23.50
N ARG A 148 27.73 -24.06 22.26
CA ARG A 148 28.48 -25.29 21.95
C ARG A 148 29.96 -25.14 22.33
N ASP A 149 30.54 -23.97 22.09
CA ASP A 149 31.94 -23.68 22.39
C ASP A 149 32.18 -23.56 23.91
N ALA A 150 31.16 -23.20 24.69
CA ALA A 150 31.24 -23.13 26.15
C ALA A 150 30.99 -24.48 26.88
N ALA A 151 30.61 -25.53 26.14
CA ALA A 151 30.26 -26.84 26.69
C ALA A 151 31.30 -27.93 26.39
N GLY A 152 32.43 -27.58 25.76
CA GLY A 152 33.60 -28.43 25.55
C GLY A 152 34.83 -27.85 26.23
#